data_AF-A0A552I7K9-F1
#
_entry.id   AF-A0A552I7K9-F1
#
_cell.length_a   1.000
_cell.length_b   1.000
_cell.length_c   1.000
_cell.angle_alpha   90.00
_cell.angle_beta   90.00
_cell.angle_gamma   90.00
#
_symmetry.space_group_name_H-M   'P 1'
#
loop_
_entity.id
_entity.type
_entity.pdbx_description
1 polymer ?
#
loop_
_entity_poly.entity_id
_entity_poly.type
_entity_poly.pdbx_seq_one_letter_code
_entity_poly.pdbx_strand_id
1 'polypeptide(L)' 'MGKTNQILARKNFELLKSDLNHPSLSFKKVGKFWSARVGINYRALAFKDGEDYIWVWIGSHEE' A
#
# COMPACT_ATOMS: atom_id res chain seq x y z
N MET A 1 13.03 11.28 18.08
CA MET A 1 12.50 12.16 17.00
C MET A 1 12.00 11.29 15.86
N GLY A 2 10.92 10.54 16.08
CA GLY A 2 10.42 9.57 15.10
C GLY A 2 9.69 10.30 13.98
N LYS A 3 10.17 10.18 12.74
CA LYS A 3 9.31 10.50 11.58
C LYS A 3 8.05 9.67 11.76
N THR A 4 6.91 10.33 11.91
CA THR A 4 5.61 9.66 12.08
C THR A 4 5.48 8.60 11.00
N ASN A 5 5.33 7.32 11.38
CA ASN A 5 5.44 6.17 10.47
C ASN A 5 4.54 6.29 9.21
N GLN A 6 3.47 7.09 9.28
CA GLN A 6 2.63 7.45 8.14
C GLN A 6 3.37 8.22 7.02
N ILE A 7 4.34 9.08 7.33
CA ILE A 7 5.14 9.80 6.32
C ILE A 7 5.99 8.81 5.53
N LEU A 8 6.60 7.85 6.22
CA LEU A 8 7.38 6.79 5.58
C LEU A 8 6.48 5.89 4.72
N ALA A 9 5.28 5.56 5.23
CA ALA A 9 4.29 4.81 4.47
C ALA A 9 3.87 5.54 3.18
N ARG A 10 3.59 6.85 3.26
CA ARG A 10 3.29 7.67 2.08
C ARG A 10 4.47 7.77 1.11
N LYS A 11 5.72 7.80 1.59
CA LYS A 11 6.90 7.78 0.72
C LYS A 11 7.05 6.43 -0.01
N ASN A 12 6.87 5.32 0.70
CA ASN A 12 6.94 3.99 0.10
C ASN A 12 5.76 3.71 -0.84
N PHE A 13 4.63 4.40 -0.66
CA PHE A 13 3.54 4.39 -1.62
C PHE A 13 3.97 4.92 -3.00
N GLU A 14 4.99 5.78 -3.09
CA GLU A 14 5.54 6.17 -4.39
C GLU A 14 6.25 4.99 -5.09
N LEU A 15 6.92 4.09 -4.36
CA LEU A 15 7.48 2.85 -4.94
C LEU A 15 6.37 1.98 -5.53
N LEU A 16 5.23 1.88 -4.84
CA LEU A 16 4.05 1.15 -5.29
C LEU A 16 3.47 1.71 -6.59
N LYS A 17 3.46 3.03 -6.77
CA LYS A 17 3.01 3.65 -8.04
C LYS A 17 3.94 3.33 -9.21
N SER A 18 5.25 3.25 -8.95
CA SER A 18 6.25 3.00 -9.99
C SER A 18 6.37 1.53 -10.37
N ASP A 19 6.21 0.61 -9.40
CA ASP A 19 6.31 -0.84 -9.64
C ASP A 19 5.37 -1.61 -8.73
N LEU A 20 4.19 -1.96 -9.25
CA LEU A 20 3.20 -2.78 -8.55
C LEU A 20 3.66 -4.23 -8.32
N ASN A 21 4.64 -4.70 -9.09
CA ASN A 21 5.12 -6.09 -9.05
C ASN A 21 6.33 -6.27 -8.12
N HIS A 22 6.79 -5.20 -7.47
CA HIS A 22 7.93 -5.28 -6.58
C HIS A 22 7.67 -6.29 -5.44
N PRO A 23 8.53 -7.32 -5.24
CA PRO A 23 8.26 -8.42 -4.30
C PRO A 23 8.01 -7.97 -2.86
N SER A 24 8.64 -6.88 -2.42
CA SER A 24 8.47 -6.34 -1.06
C SER A 24 7.08 -5.77 -0.79
N LEU A 25 6.34 -5.41 -1.84
CA LEU A 25 4.98 -4.86 -1.71
C LEU A 25 3.98 -5.95 -1.35
N SER A 26 4.27 -7.23 -1.61
CA SER A 26 3.30 -8.31 -1.36
C SER A 26 1.91 -7.96 -1.92
N PHE A 27 1.88 -7.41 -3.14
CA PHE A 27 0.67 -6.90 -3.77
C PHE A 27 -0.24 -8.06 -4.15
N LYS A 28 -1.45 -8.09 -3.58
CA LYS A 28 -2.38 -9.21 -3.78
C LYS A 28 -3.83 -8.79 -3.59
N LYS A 29 -4.74 -9.55 -4.19
CA LYS A 29 -6.18 -9.42 -3.96
C LYS A 29 -6.55 -9.92 -2.56
N VAL A 30 -7.34 -9.15 -1.84
CA VAL A 30 -7.89 -9.46 -0.51
C VAL A 30 -9.38 -9.09 -0.50
N GLY A 31 -10.24 -10.10 -0.68
CA GLY A 31 -11.68 -9.89 -0.85
C GLY A 31 -11.99 -9.05 -2.08
N LYS A 32 -12.74 -7.95 -1.89
CA LYS A 32 -13.07 -6.98 -2.96
C LYS A 32 -11.96 -5.95 -3.23
N PHE A 33 -10.91 -5.94 -2.40
CA PHE A 33 -9.83 -4.98 -2.48
C PHE A 33 -8.54 -5.63 -2.97
N TRP A 34 -7.57 -4.80 -3.30
CA TRP A 34 -6.17 -5.15 -3.48
C TRP A 34 -5.35 -4.50 -2.37
N SER A 35 -4.37 -5.22 -1.86
CA SER A 35 -3.55 -4.77 -0.74
C SER A 35 -2.07 -4.83 -1.07
N ALA A 36 -1.35 -3.76 -0.75
CA ALA A 36 0.11 -3.69 -0.80
C ALA A 36 0.69 -3.28 0.56
N ARG A 37 1.84 -3.84 0.91
CA ARG A 37 2.69 -3.43 2.01
C ARG A 37 3.47 -2.18 1.60
N VAL A 38 3.29 -1.09 2.33
CA VAL A 38 4.01 0.20 2.11
C VAL A 38 4.89 0.57 3.29
N GLY A 39 5.22 -0.39 4.14
CA GLY A 39 6.07 -0.23 5.31
C GLY A 39 6.01 -1.48 6.15
N ILE A 40 6.83 -1.56 7.20
CA ILE A 40 6.87 -2.75 8.08
C ILE A 40 5.47 -3.07 8.64
N ASN A 41 4.74 -2.04 9.08
CA ASN A 41 3.44 -2.18 9.75
C ASN A 41 2.28 -1.47 9.01
N TYR A 42 2.51 -1.04 7.77
CA TYR A 42 1.52 -0.27 7.00
C TYR A 42 1.10 -0.98 5.72
N ARG A 43 -0.19 -0.89 5.40
CA ARG A 43 -0.74 -1.36 4.14
C ARG A 43 -1.51 -0.25 3.43
N ALA A 44 -1.53 -0.34 2.10
CA ALA A 44 -2.40 0.42 1.23
C ALA A 44 -3.48 -0.51 0.67
N LEU A 45 -4.69 0.03 0.48
CA LEU A 45 -5.82 -0.68 -0.12
C LEU A 45 -6.32 0.04 -1.37
N ALA A 46 -6.65 -0.73 -2.39
CA ALA A 46 -7.22 -0.24 -3.63
C ALA A 46 -8.43 -1.06 -4.10
N PHE A 47 -9.29 -0.44 -4.89
CA PHE A 47 -10.18 -1.16 -5.80
C PHE A 47 -9.48 -1.32 -7.15
N LYS A 48 -9.84 -2.38 -7.88
CA LYS A 48 -9.44 -2.53 -9.28
C LYS A 48 -10.56 -2.01 -10.17
N ASP A 49 -10.25 -1.11 -11.07
CA ASP A 49 -11.18 -0.55 -12.07
C ASP A 49 -10.54 -0.71 -13.45
N GLY A 50 -11.07 -1.64 -14.26
CA GLY A 50 -10.43 -2.03 -15.50
C GLY A 50 -9.00 -2.55 -15.28
N GLU A 51 -8.01 -1.85 -15.83
CA GLU A 51 -6.58 -2.14 -15.65
C GLU A 51 -5.94 -1.32 -14.52
N ASP A 52 -6.66 -0.35 -13.96
CA ASP A 52 -6.17 0.58 -12.95
C ASP A 52 -6.48 0.15 -11.52
N TYR A 53 -5.73 0.72 -10.58
CA TYR A 53 -5.93 0.55 -9.14
C TYR A 53 -6.21 1.89 -8.47
N ILE A 54 -7.41 2.04 -7.91
CA ILE A 54 -7.85 3.24 -7.19
C ILE A 54 -7.57 3.04 -5.70
N TRP A 55 -6.55 3.74 -5.19
CA TRP A 55 -6.13 3.66 -3.78
C TRP A 55 -7.05 4.48 -2.88
N VAL A 56 -7.64 3.83 -1.88
CA VAL A 56 -8.67 4.42 -1.01
C VAL A 56 -8.26 4.53 0.45
N TRP A 57 -7.19 3.84 0.86
CA TRP A 57 -6.73 3.84 2.25
C TRP A 57 -5.25 3.49 2.36
N ILE A 58 -4.57 4.14 3.32
CA ILE A 58 -3.23 3.76 3.80
C ILE A 58 -3.25 3.85 5.32
N GLY A 59 -2.91 2.77 6.01
CA GLY A 59 -2.90 2.77 7.47
C GLY A 59 -2.18 1.58 8.09
N SER A 60 -2.16 1.56 9.42
CA SER A 60 -1.57 0.49 10.22
C SER A 60 -2.37 -0.80 10.03
N HIS A 61 -1.70 -1.95 9.95
CA HIS A 61 -2.38 -3.26 10.02
C HIS A 61 -2.40 -3.84 11.44
N GLU A 62 -1.80 -3.16 12.43
CA GLU A 62 -1.67 -3.61 13.82
C GLU A 62 -2.64 -2.92 14.80
N GLU A 63 -3.66 -2.21 14.33
CA GLU A 63 -4.77 -1.73 15.18
C GLU A 63 -6.01 -2.60 15.02
#